data_AF-A3Q9I4-F1
#
_entry.id   AF-A3Q9I4-F1
#
_cell.length_a   1.000
_cell.length_b   1.000
_cell.length_c   1.000
_cell.angle_alpha   90.00
_cell.angle_beta   90.00
_cell.angle_gamma   90.00
#
_symmetry.space_group_name_H-M   'P 1'
#
loop_
_entity.id
_entity.type
_entity.pdbx_description
1 polymer ?
#
loop_
_entity_poly.entity_id
_entity_poly.type
_entity_poly.pdbx_seq_one_letter_code
_entity_poly.pdbx_strand_id
1 'polypeptide(L)'
;MKYIAIILLVAVGVYLYKRAQRLAQEEQQATQKPVEKVVSGEAVNVPSQEADQEAEKVVSTPADEGVTFEPVEPAETEAVEETVVEPVEPAAVEETVVEVAEEKKPTEAVLEVEQAPEQLAEEPEPEPEPEPEPEPEPEPEPEPEPEPAFKMLAVTDESWTNDKLSASLAQYRAEPEAEGKHVALLQAIAECYKQRKQEEYREYGAALSPYYQSLFAALPAPTKEKGVGFMHLATLLNDCGDFDGAIAICQAAIGYGLSDGTVTGFEGRITRIEKAKAKAQA
;
A
#
# COMPACT_ATOMS: atom_id res chain seq x y z
N MET A 1 -38.26 25.73 27.49
CA MET A 1 -37.53 24.86 26.52
C MET A 1 -36.56 25.68 25.67
N LYS A 2 -37.01 26.58 24.78
CA LYS A 2 -36.12 27.35 23.87
C LYS A 2 -35.09 28.25 24.60
N TYR A 3 -35.50 28.95 25.66
CA TYR A 3 -34.58 29.79 26.45
C TYR A 3 -33.51 28.99 27.22
N ILE A 4 -33.83 27.76 27.66
CA ILE A 4 -32.86 26.89 28.33
C ILE A 4 -31.80 26.44 27.33
N ALA A 5 -32.20 26.08 26.10
CA ALA A 5 -31.26 25.76 25.03
C ALA A 5 -30.35 26.94 24.68
N ILE A 6 -30.88 28.16 24.61
CA ILE A 6 -30.09 29.38 24.36
C ILE A 6 -29.08 29.62 25.48
N ILE A 7 -29.49 29.49 26.76
CA ILE A 7 -28.57 29.68 27.90
C ILE A 7 -27.46 28.63 27.89
N LEU A 8 -27.77 27.38 27.54
CA LEU A 8 -26.76 26.32 27.41
C LEU A 8 -25.78 26.59 26.27
N LEU A 9 -26.25 27.07 25.12
CA LEU A 9 -25.38 27.44 24.00
C LEU A 9 -24.45 28.61 24.36
N VAL A 10 -24.97 29.62 25.07
CA VAL A 10 -24.14 30.74 25.55
C VAL A 10 -23.11 30.25 26.58
N ALA A 11 -23.49 29.37 27.50
CA ALA A 11 -22.57 28.81 28.50
C ALA A 11 -21.46 27.97 27.84
N VAL A 12 -21.79 27.15 26.85
CA VAL A 12 -20.82 26.38 26.06
C VAL A 12 -19.91 27.32 25.27
N GLY A 13 -20.45 28.37 24.64
CA GLY A 13 -19.65 29.37 23.93
C GLY A 13 -18.65 30.08 24.85
N VAL A 14 -19.08 30.53 26.02
CA VAL A 14 -18.21 31.18 27.02
C VAL A 14 -17.15 30.19 27.55
N TYR A 15 -17.52 28.93 27.74
CA TYR A 15 -16.58 27.89 28.18
C TYR A 15 -15.49 27.62 27.14
N LEU A 16 -15.87 27.45 25.87
CA LEU A 16 -14.92 27.24 24.77
C LEU A 16 -14.01 28.45 24.57
N TYR A 17 -14.55 29.66 24.66
CA TYR A 17 -13.76 30.90 24.59
C TYR A 17 -12.71 30.99 25.71
N LYS A 18 -13.09 30.71 26.96
CA LYS A 18 -12.16 30.71 28.10
C LYS A 18 -11.13 29.58 28.03
N ARG A 19 -11.47 28.45 27.39
CA ARG A 19 -10.53 27.33 27.17
C ARG A 19 -9.50 27.70 26.10
N ALA A 20 -9.93 28.31 25.00
CA ALA A 20 -9.03 28.80 23.95
C ALA A 20 -8.08 29.89 24.47
N GLN A 21 -8.57 30.83 25.29
CA GLN A 21 -7.71 31.84 25.91
C GLN A 21 -6.64 31.26 26.84
N ARG A 22 -6.95 30.20 27.59
CA ARG A 22 -5.97 29.55 28.47
C ARG A 22 -4.86 28.86 27.68
N LEU A 23 -5.22 28.13 26.62
CA LEU A 23 -4.24 27.48 25.73
C LEU A 23 -3.29 28.51 25.09
N ALA A 24 -3.83 29.63 24.60
CA ALA A 24 -3.02 30.70 24.03
C ALA A 24 -2.08 31.35 25.07
N GLN A 25 -2.49 31.48 26.34
CA GLN A 25 -1.64 31.98 27.41
C GLN A 25 -0.54 30.97 27.79
N GLU A 26 -0.84 29.68 27.79
CA GLU A 26 0.14 28.61 28.03
C GLU A 26 1.23 28.58 26.94
N GLU A 27 0.85 28.74 25.66
CA GLU A 27 1.80 28.84 24.54
C GLU A 27 2.70 30.08 24.62
N GLN A 28 2.15 31.24 25.03
CA GLN A 28 2.93 32.46 25.22
C GLN A 28 3.86 32.40 26.44
N GLN A 29 3.45 31.72 27.50
CA GLN A 29 4.27 31.57 28.70
C GLN A 29 5.37 30.51 28.51
N ALA A 30 5.13 29.51 27.65
CA ALA A 30 6.13 28.54 27.23
C ALA A 30 7.22 29.15 26.33
N THR A 31 6.86 30.14 25.51
CA THR A 31 7.81 30.85 24.61
C THR A 31 8.62 31.95 25.31
N GLN A 32 8.21 32.45 26.48
CA GLN A 32 8.91 33.53 27.18
C GLN A 32 9.95 33.10 28.25
N LYS A 33 10.14 31.81 28.54
CA LYS A 33 11.22 31.36 29.45
C LYS A 33 12.52 31.15 28.65
N PRO A 34 13.56 31.99 28.81
CA PRO A 34 14.79 31.85 28.05
C PRO A 34 15.70 30.77 28.66
N VAL A 35 16.33 30.04 27.76
CA VAL A 35 17.50 29.19 27.96
C VAL A 35 18.66 30.04 28.50
N GLU A 36 18.99 29.90 29.77
CA GLU A 36 20.27 30.39 30.31
C GLU A 36 20.88 29.30 31.20
N LYS A 37 21.77 28.50 30.60
CA LYS A 37 22.94 27.83 31.23
C LYS A 37 23.55 26.84 30.24
N VAL A 38 24.59 27.25 29.53
CA VAL A 38 25.85 26.49 29.37
C VAL A 38 26.93 27.48 28.84
N VAL A 39 27.73 28.08 29.71
CA VAL A 39 29.14 28.47 29.44
C VAL A 39 29.92 28.49 30.78
N SER A 40 31.09 27.85 30.76
CA SER A 40 32.27 27.96 31.65
C SER A 40 32.21 27.50 33.12
N GLY A 41 32.87 26.36 33.37
CA GLY A 41 34.24 26.36 33.90
C GLY A 41 34.59 27.17 35.16
N GLU A 42 34.88 26.41 36.22
CA GLU A 42 35.87 26.65 37.29
C GLU A 42 35.42 27.23 38.66
N ALA A 43 35.89 26.51 39.70
CA ALA A 43 36.13 26.84 41.10
C ALA A 43 34.99 26.91 42.16
N VAL A 44 34.96 25.84 42.99
CA VAL A 44 34.98 25.81 44.47
C VAL A 44 34.03 26.75 45.25
N ASN A 45 33.03 26.19 45.96
CA ASN A 45 33.01 25.98 47.43
C ASN A 45 31.62 25.51 47.93
N VAL A 46 31.59 24.61 48.91
CA VAL A 46 30.43 24.03 49.66
C VAL A 46 30.51 24.65 51.08
N PRO A 47 29.45 24.96 51.88
CA PRO A 47 28.42 23.99 52.31
C PRO A 47 27.01 24.48 52.75
N SER A 48 26.15 23.48 52.99
CA SER A 48 24.89 23.46 53.81
C SER A 48 23.67 24.22 53.28
N GLN A 49 22.41 23.78 53.42
CA GLN A 49 21.79 22.71 54.23
C GLN A 49 20.39 22.35 53.66
N GLU A 50 20.02 21.07 53.80
CA GLU A 50 18.69 20.47 54.08
C GLU A 50 17.44 20.66 53.19
N ALA A 51 16.85 19.49 52.87
CA ALA A 51 15.44 19.08 52.99
C ALA A 51 14.60 18.84 51.71
N ASP A 52 14.34 17.53 51.52
CA ASP A 52 13.10 16.85 51.08
C ASP A 52 12.63 16.95 49.62
N GLN A 53 12.67 15.82 48.88
CA GLN A 53 11.57 14.87 48.54
C GLN A 53 10.55 15.49 47.56
N GLU A 54 10.13 14.93 46.42
CA GLU A 54 9.96 13.56 45.95
C GLU A 54 9.71 13.60 44.41
N ALA A 55 9.90 12.46 43.74
CA ALA A 55 9.32 11.92 42.48
C ALA A 55 8.42 12.81 41.55
N GLU A 56 8.35 12.67 40.22
CA GLU A 56 8.82 11.71 39.23
C GLU A 56 8.59 12.31 37.81
N LYS A 57 9.44 11.90 36.86
CA LYS A 57 9.13 11.60 35.44
C LYS A 57 8.54 12.70 34.52
N VAL A 58 9.42 13.34 33.75
CA VAL A 58 9.08 14.09 32.54
C VAL A 58 9.31 13.19 31.32
N VAL A 59 8.24 12.91 30.59
CA VAL A 59 8.28 12.53 29.16
C VAL A 59 8.39 13.83 28.37
N SER A 60 9.33 13.87 27.43
CA SER A 60 9.56 14.88 26.40
C SER A 60 9.87 14.08 25.14
N THR A 61 9.33 14.32 23.95
CA THR A 61 9.03 15.56 23.19
C THR A 61 8.65 15.09 21.75
N PRO A 62 8.49 15.92 20.70
CA PRO A 62 7.83 17.24 20.55
C PRO A 62 7.00 17.37 19.22
N ALA A 63 6.38 18.55 19.04
CA ALA A 63 6.40 19.37 17.81
C ALA A 63 5.59 18.91 16.55
N ASP A 64 4.96 19.77 15.74
CA ASP A 64 4.81 21.22 15.69
C ASP A 64 3.95 21.60 14.46
N GLU A 65 3.30 22.78 14.52
CA GLU A 65 2.83 23.70 13.45
C GLU A 65 2.12 23.15 12.18
N GLY A 66 0.97 23.66 11.72
CA GLY A 66 0.47 25.03 11.68
C GLY A 66 0.02 25.35 10.23
N VAL A 67 -0.76 26.43 10.04
CA VAL A 67 -1.11 27.15 8.78
C VAL A 67 -2.60 27.13 8.36
N THR A 68 -3.27 28.19 8.84
CA THR A 68 -4.19 29.16 8.18
C THR A 68 -4.68 28.99 6.74
N PHE A 69 -5.99 29.23 6.53
CA PHE A 69 -6.57 29.88 5.34
C PHE A 69 -7.79 30.74 5.75
N GLU A 70 -7.87 31.98 5.24
CA GLU A 70 -9.02 32.88 5.34
C GLU A 70 -10.03 32.65 4.20
N PRO A 71 -11.31 33.09 4.36
CA PRO A 71 -12.47 32.51 3.69
C PRO A 71 -13.08 33.39 2.59
N VAL A 72 -13.74 32.77 1.60
CA VAL A 72 -14.67 33.45 0.68
C VAL A 72 -15.92 32.57 0.50
N GLU A 73 -17.07 33.16 0.79
CA GLU A 73 -18.43 32.69 0.49
C GLU A 73 -19.28 33.92 0.09
N PRO A 74 -20.49 33.79 -0.51
CA PRO A 74 -21.18 32.58 -0.96
C PRO A 74 -21.80 32.67 -2.38
N ALA A 75 -22.45 31.56 -2.73
CA ALA A 75 -23.20 31.20 -3.93
C ALA A 75 -24.40 32.11 -4.31
N GLU A 76 -24.67 32.14 -5.62
CA GLU A 76 -26.01 32.29 -6.20
C GLU A 76 -26.39 31.00 -6.95
N THR A 77 -27.62 30.57 -6.71
CA THR A 77 -28.30 29.36 -7.16
C THR A 77 -29.16 29.68 -8.38
N GLU A 78 -29.15 28.88 -9.46
CA GLU A 78 -30.33 28.66 -10.29
C GLU A 78 -30.32 27.31 -11.03
N ALA A 79 -31.49 26.68 -10.97
CA ALA A 79 -32.15 25.81 -11.95
C ALA A 79 -31.50 24.47 -12.38
N VAL A 80 -32.10 23.41 -11.84
CA VAL A 80 -32.09 22.03 -12.33
C VAL A 80 -33.11 21.94 -13.48
N GLU A 81 -32.73 21.42 -14.65
CA GLU A 81 -33.69 20.97 -15.66
C GLU A 81 -33.53 19.45 -15.90
N GLU A 82 -34.66 18.81 -15.75
CA GLU A 82 -34.98 17.39 -15.81
C GLU A 82 -35.08 16.94 -17.27
N THR A 83 -34.47 15.83 -17.67
CA THR A 83 -35.02 15.02 -18.77
C THR A 83 -34.74 13.53 -18.58
N VAL A 84 -35.86 12.82 -18.57
CA VAL A 84 -36.09 11.37 -18.50
C VAL A 84 -35.70 10.68 -19.81
N VAL A 85 -35.08 9.49 -19.72
CA VAL A 85 -35.35 8.41 -20.67
C VAL A 85 -35.12 7.04 -20.02
N GLU A 86 -36.21 6.26 -19.99
CA GLU A 86 -36.34 4.89 -19.52
C GLU A 86 -36.00 3.86 -20.65
N PRO A 87 -35.99 2.53 -20.35
CA PRO A 87 -35.10 1.54 -20.97
C PRO A 87 -35.71 0.79 -22.16
N VAL A 88 -34.87 0.04 -22.91
CA VAL A 88 -35.33 -0.90 -23.94
C VAL A 88 -34.81 -2.31 -23.67
N GLU A 89 -35.75 -3.25 -23.74
CA GLU A 89 -35.74 -4.68 -23.41
C GLU A 89 -34.97 -5.56 -24.43
N PRO A 90 -34.62 -6.82 -24.07
CA PRO A 90 -34.12 -7.83 -25.01
C PRO A 90 -35.22 -8.79 -25.50
N ALA A 91 -35.27 -9.07 -26.81
CA ALA A 91 -36.04 -10.16 -27.45
C ALA A 91 -35.08 -11.34 -27.77
N ALA A 92 -35.32 -12.57 -27.30
CA ALA A 92 -36.11 -13.68 -27.90
C ALA A 92 -35.62 -14.07 -29.32
N VAL A 93 -35.31 -15.32 -29.69
CA VAL A 93 -36.21 -16.50 -29.74
C VAL A 93 -35.47 -17.84 -29.98
N GLU A 94 -36.06 -18.90 -29.38
CA GLU A 94 -36.39 -20.27 -29.86
C GLU A 94 -35.31 -21.21 -30.44
N GLU A 95 -35.07 -22.41 -29.88
CA GLU A 95 -35.88 -23.67 -29.83
C GLU A 95 -35.70 -24.54 -31.08
N THR A 96 -35.26 -25.80 -30.91
CA THR A 96 -35.90 -26.99 -31.50
C THR A 96 -35.19 -28.29 -31.11
N VAL A 97 -36.02 -29.20 -30.59
CA VAL A 97 -35.80 -30.60 -30.22
C VAL A 97 -35.82 -31.47 -31.47
N VAL A 98 -34.99 -32.51 -31.58
CA VAL A 98 -35.42 -33.82 -32.12
C VAL A 98 -34.67 -34.97 -31.44
N GLU A 99 -35.46 -35.78 -30.76
CA GLU A 99 -35.22 -37.10 -30.19
C GLU A 99 -35.41 -38.17 -31.28
N VAL A 100 -34.55 -39.21 -31.40
CA VAL A 100 -34.93 -40.51 -31.99
C VAL A 100 -34.16 -41.65 -31.29
N ALA A 101 -34.93 -42.68 -30.94
CA ALA A 101 -34.61 -43.87 -30.18
C ALA A 101 -34.28 -45.13 -31.06
N GLU A 102 -34.23 -46.28 -30.38
CA GLU A 102 -34.21 -47.70 -30.84
C GLU A 102 -32.85 -48.35 -31.19
N GLU A 103 -32.61 -49.67 -30.98
CA GLU A 103 -33.06 -50.73 -30.06
C GLU A 103 -32.31 -52.04 -30.45
N LYS A 104 -31.97 -52.90 -29.47
CA LYS A 104 -31.77 -54.40 -29.52
C LYS A 104 -30.65 -54.97 -30.45
N LYS A 105 -29.95 -56.07 -30.14
CA LYS A 105 -30.27 -57.33 -29.43
C LYS A 105 -28.96 -58.15 -29.14
N PRO A 106 -28.92 -59.03 -28.11
CA PRO A 106 -27.82 -59.96 -27.80
C PRO A 106 -28.08 -61.39 -28.33
N THR A 107 -27.06 -62.24 -28.54
CA THR A 107 -27.24 -63.72 -28.60
C THR A 107 -25.92 -64.48 -28.33
N GLU A 108 -26.09 -65.67 -27.76
CA GLU A 108 -25.22 -66.56 -27.00
C GLU A 108 -25.00 -67.90 -27.78
N ALA A 109 -24.01 -68.71 -27.36
CA ALA A 109 -24.03 -70.21 -27.35
C ALA A 109 -23.83 -70.98 -28.71
N VAL A 110 -23.22 -72.17 -28.87
CA VAL A 110 -22.63 -73.27 -28.05
C VAL A 110 -21.80 -74.23 -28.97
N LEU A 111 -21.07 -75.19 -28.34
CA LEU A 111 -20.74 -76.61 -28.70
C LEU A 111 -19.40 -76.87 -29.44
N GLU A 112 -18.35 -77.45 -28.84
CA GLU A 112 -18.13 -78.77 -28.17
C GLU A 112 -17.67 -79.87 -29.15
N VAL A 113 -16.41 -80.34 -29.03
CA VAL A 113 -15.94 -81.65 -29.51
C VAL A 113 -14.84 -82.18 -28.57
N GLU A 114 -15.07 -83.41 -28.10
CA GLU A 114 -14.21 -84.31 -27.32
C GLU A 114 -12.82 -84.56 -27.93
N GLN A 115 -11.81 -84.81 -27.09
CA GLN A 115 -11.13 -86.13 -26.97
C GLN A 115 -9.83 -86.05 -26.15
N ALA A 116 -9.72 -86.93 -25.16
CA ALA A 116 -8.48 -87.26 -24.45
C ALA A 116 -7.58 -88.15 -25.33
N PRO A 117 -6.26 -88.11 -25.11
CA PRO A 117 -5.64 -89.28 -24.48
C PRO A 117 -4.53 -88.96 -23.45
N GLU A 118 -4.27 -89.96 -22.62
CA GLU A 118 -3.23 -90.09 -21.61
C GLU A 118 -1.81 -89.77 -22.16
N GLN A 119 -0.97 -89.10 -21.35
CA GLN A 119 0.35 -89.57 -20.87
C GLN A 119 1.28 -88.41 -20.44
N LEU A 120 2.18 -88.78 -19.52
CA LEU A 120 3.36 -88.10 -19.00
C LEU A 120 3.15 -87.10 -17.84
N ALA A 121 3.66 -87.51 -16.69
CA ALA A 121 4.02 -86.65 -15.59
C ALA A 121 5.20 -85.76 -16.01
N GLU A 122 4.99 -84.45 -16.04
CA GLU A 122 6.04 -83.45 -16.01
C GLU A 122 5.95 -82.73 -14.66
N GLU A 123 7.07 -82.69 -13.94
CA GLU A 123 7.24 -81.90 -12.72
C GLU A 123 6.91 -80.42 -13.01
N PRO A 124 6.28 -79.69 -12.09
CA PRO A 124 6.15 -78.25 -12.26
C PRO A 124 7.56 -77.63 -12.22
N GLU A 125 7.97 -77.00 -13.32
CA GLU A 125 9.11 -76.08 -13.31
C GLU A 125 8.90 -75.03 -12.21
N PRO A 126 9.95 -74.67 -11.44
CA PRO A 126 9.83 -73.59 -10.48
C PRO A 126 9.47 -72.29 -11.21
N GLU A 127 8.37 -71.65 -10.79
CA GLU A 127 8.03 -70.30 -11.24
C GLU A 127 9.26 -69.39 -11.04
N PRO A 128 9.64 -68.58 -12.04
CA PRO A 128 10.70 -67.61 -11.85
C PRO A 128 10.29 -66.65 -10.74
N GLU A 129 11.18 -66.44 -9.76
CA GLU A 129 11.00 -65.42 -8.74
C GLU A 129 10.68 -64.08 -9.44
N PRO A 130 9.69 -63.31 -8.95
CA PRO A 130 9.38 -62.02 -9.52
C PRO A 130 10.64 -61.16 -9.47
N GLU A 131 11.06 -60.65 -10.63
CA GLU A 131 12.14 -59.66 -10.70
C GLU A 131 11.80 -58.52 -9.74
N PRO A 132 12.78 -58.02 -8.96
CA PRO A 132 12.55 -56.91 -8.05
C PRO A 132 12.01 -55.74 -8.86
N GLU A 133 10.84 -55.22 -8.44
CA GLU A 133 10.29 -53.99 -9.02
C GLU A 133 11.39 -52.92 -9.01
N PRO A 134 11.59 -52.21 -10.14
CA PRO A 134 12.59 -51.15 -10.20
C PRO A 134 12.27 -50.15 -9.10
N GLU A 135 13.29 -49.83 -8.28
CA GLU A 135 13.16 -48.77 -7.28
C GLU A 135 12.60 -47.52 -7.95
N PRO A 136 11.58 -46.88 -7.35
CA PRO A 136 10.99 -45.68 -7.92
C PRO A 136 12.11 -44.67 -8.17
N GLU A 137 12.20 -44.18 -9.41
CA GLU A 137 13.14 -43.12 -9.76
C GLU A 137 13.01 -42.00 -8.74
N PRO A 138 14.13 -41.44 -8.24
CA PRO A 138 14.08 -40.35 -7.29
C PRO A 138 13.23 -39.23 -7.90
N GLU A 139 12.20 -38.80 -7.15
CA GLU A 139 11.37 -37.67 -7.56
C GLU A 139 12.30 -36.51 -7.96
N PRO A 140 12.05 -35.88 -9.13
CA PRO A 140 12.88 -34.77 -9.57
C PRO A 140 12.92 -33.72 -8.47
N GLU A 141 14.13 -33.27 -8.11
CA GLU A 141 14.31 -32.20 -7.13
C GLU A 141 13.38 -31.03 -7.50
N PRO A 142 12.68 -30.44 -6.52
CA PRO A 142 11.77 -29.33 -6.78
C PRO A 142 12.53 -28.22 -7.51
N GLU A 143 11.99 -27.77 -8.65
CA GLU A 143 12.59 -26.66 -9.41
C GLU A 143 12.83 -25.47 -8.47
N PRO A 144 13.98 -24.79 -8.59
CA PRO A 144 14.28 -23.62 -7.80
C PRO A 144 13.18 -22.57 -7.98
N GLU A 145 12.64 -22.06 -6.86
CA GLU A 145 11.62 -21.01 -6.89
C GLU A 145 12.06 -19.85 -7.80
N PRO A 146 11.15 -19.32 -8.64
CA PRO A 146 11.49 -18.26 -9.58
C PRO A 146 12.00 -17.02 -8.83
N GLU A 147 13.13 -16.48 -9.27
CA GLU A 147 13.68 -15.23 -8.73
C GLU A 147 12.63 -14.10 -8.79
N PRO A 148 12.61 -13.20 -7.79
CA PRO A 148 11.64 -12.10 -7.78
C PRO A 148 11.84 -11.18 -8.99
N ALA A 149 10.80 -11.01 -9.80
CA ALA A 149 10.82 -10.18 -11.01
C ALA A 149 10.91 -8.65 -10.77
N PHE A 150 11.20 -8.21 -9.54
CA PHE A 150 11.20 -6.80 -9.13
C PHE A 150 12.58 -6.37 -8.61
N LYS A 151 12.91 -5.08 -8.77
CA LYS A 151 14.20 -4.53 -8.34
C LYS A 151 14.28 -4.49 -6.81
N MET A 152 15.35 -5.04 -6.25
CA MET A 152 15.65 -4.93 -4.82
C MET A 152 16.19 -3.53 -4.50
N LEU A 153 15.67 -2.91 -3.44
CA LEU A 153 16.18 -1.62 -2.96
C LEU A 153 17.67 -1.70 -2.65
N ALA A 154 18.49 -0.88 -3.31
CA ALA A 154 19.91 -0.77 -2.98
C ALA A 154 20.07 -0.17 -1.57
N VAL A 155 20.90 -0.79 -0.72
CA VAL A 155 21.14 -0.31 0.64
C VAL A 155 21.80 1.06 0.59
N THR A 156 21.06 2.08 0.99
CA THR A 156 21.58 3.42 1.26
C THR A 156 21.98 3.52 2.74
N ASP A 157 22.82 4.49 3.08
CA ASP A 157 23.02 4.84 4.49
C ASP A 157 21.70 5.35 5.07
N GLU A 158 21.12 4.59 5.99
CA GLU A 158 19.82 4.86 6.64
C GLU A 158 20.00 5.43 8.06
N SER A 159 21.20 5.90 8.41
CA SER A 159 21.49 6.39 9.77
C SER A 159 20.70 7.64 10.15
N TRP A 160 20.23 8.40 9.15
CA TRP A 160 19.46 9.64 9.28
C TRP A 160 17.94 9.41 9.33
N THR A 161 17.46 8.19 9.03
CA THR A 161 16.02 7.94 8.90
C THR A 161 15.35 7.90 10.27
N ASN A 162 14.14 8.45 10.34
CA ASN A 162 13.32 8.36 11.55
C ASN A 162 12.82 6.92 11.78
N ASP A 163 12.35 6.62 12.99
CA ASP A 163 11.88 5.28 13.37
C ASP A 163 10.82 4.71 12.42
N LYS A 164 9.94 5.56 11.86
CA LYS A 164 8.87 5.12 10.95
C LYS A 164 9.43 4.66 9.62
N LEU A 165 10.32 5.46 9.01
CA LEU A 165 10.94 5.12 7.75
C LEU A 165 11.84 3.89 7.91
N SER A 166 12.65 3.85 8.98
CA SER A 166 13.48 2.69 9.32
C SER A 166 12.64 1.41 9.48
N ALA A 167 11.50 1.49 10.17
CA ALA A 167 10.62 0.35 10.36
C ALA A 167 9.98 -0.13 9.05
N SER A 168 9.48 0.78 8.21
CA SER A 168 8.89 0.40 6.91
C SER A 168 9.93 -0.21 5.96
N LEU A 169 11.18 0.28 5.98
CA LEU A 169 12.27 -0.28 5.18
C LEU A 169 12.73 -1.64 5.70
N ALA A 170 12.77 -1.83 7.02
CA ALA A 170 13.01 -3.14 7.63
C ALA A 170 11.92 -4.14 7.26
N GLN A 171 10.64 -3.72 7.30
CA GLN A 171 9.53 -4.55 6.86
C GLN A 171 9.66 -4.92 5.38
N TYR A 172 9.93 -3.96 4.50
CA TYR A 172 10.15 -4.23 3.07
C TYR A 172 11.22 -5.30 2.81
N ARG A 173 12.27 -5.35 3.63
CA ARG A 173 13.34 -6.36 3.52
C ARG A 173 12.95 -7.71 4.10
N ALA A 174 12.07 -7.73 5.10
CA ALA A 174 11.63 -8.94 5.78
C ALA A 174 10.52 -9.67 5.01
N GLU A 175 9.67 -8.95 4.28
CA GLU A 175 8.59 -9.54 3.48
C GLU A 175 9.18 -10.31 2.29
N PRO A 176 8.77 -11.57 2.05
CA PRO A 176 9.19 -12.31 0.86
C PRO A 176 8.30 -11.99 -0.36
N GLU A 177 6.98 -11.81 -0.17
CA GLU A 177 6.04 -11.59 -1.27
C GLU A 177 6.03 -10.15 -1.81
N ALA A 178 5.70 -10.02 -3.11
CA ALA A 178 5.59 -8.73 -3.77
C ALA A 178 4.49 -7.82 -3.15
N GLU A 179 3.39 -8.41 -2.68
CA GLU A 179 2.28 -7.68 -2.04
C GLU A 179 2.71 -7.06 -0.70
N GLY A 180 3.34 -7.85 0.17
CA GLY A 180 3.88 -7.37 1.45
C GLY A 180 4.93 -6.28 1.25
N LYS A 181 5.85 -6.50 0.29
CA LYS A 181 6.84 -5.49 -0.11
C LYS A 181 6.19 -4.22 -0.63
N HIS A 182 5.12 -4.32 -1.43
CA HIS A 182 4.44 -3.15 -1.96
C HIS A 182 3.83 -2.29 -0.85
N VAL A 183 3.16 -2.93 0.12
CA VAL A 183 2.59 -2.24 1.27
C VAL A 183 3.67 -1.55 2.10
N ALA A 184 4.77 -2.24 2.39
CA ALA A 184 5.88 -1.67 3.17
C ALA A 184 6.56 -0.50 2.43
N LEU A 185 6.79 -0.65 1.12
CA LEU A 185 7.39 0.40 0.30
C LEU A 185 6.45 1.61 0.17
N LEU A 186 5.14 1.39 0.07
CA LEU A 186 4.14 2.45 0.06
C LEU A 186 4.18 3.27 1.36
N GLN A 187 4.36 2.62 2.51
CA GLN A 187 4.52 3.32 3.79
C GLN A 187 5.81 4.14 3.84
N ALA A 188 6.93 3.59 3.36
CA ALA A 188 8.20 4.31 3.28
C ALA A 188 8.09 5.57 2.39
N ILE A 189 7.48 5.44 1.22
CA ILE A 189 7.20 6.57 0.30
C ILE A 189 6.29 7.60 0.98
N ALA A 190 5.25 7.16 1.68
CA ALA A 190 4.34 8.06 2.38
C ALA A 190 5.05 8.86 3.49
N GLU A 191 6.00 8.24 4.21
CA GLU A 191 6.81 8.95 5.20
C GLU A 191 7.77 9.95 4.54
N CYS A 192 8.43 9.57 3.45
CA CYS A 192 9.26 10.49 2.65
C CYS A 192 8.45 11.69 2.15
N TYR A 193 7.24 11.44 1.66
CA TYR A 193 6.34 12.49 1.19
C TYR A 193 5.91 13.48 2.29
N LYS A 194 5.67 12.99 3.52
CA LYS A 194 5.35 13.85 4.67
C LYS A 194 6.53 14.75 5.02
N GLN A 195 7.73 14.20 4.95
CA GLN A 195 8.98 14.89 5.29
C GLN A 195 9.65 15.60 4.11
N ARG A 196 9.00 15.70 2.94
CA ARG A 196 9.57 16.21 1.67
C ARG A 196 10.16 17.63 1.69
N LYS A 197 9.94 18.39 2.77
CA LYS A 197 10.61 19.69 3.00
C LYS A 197 12.09 19.51 3.37
N GLN A 198 12.44 18.37 3.94
CA GLN A 198 13.82 17.95 4.22
C GLN A 198 14.40 17.31 2.96
N GLU A 199 15.62 17.69 2.61
CA GLU A 199 16.24 17.32 1.34
C GLU A 199 16.51 15.81 1.25
N GLU A 200 16.98 15.21 2.34
CA GLU A 200 17.32 13.79 2.45
C GLU A 200 16.10 12.91 2.21
N TYR A 201 14.96 13.23 2.85
CA TYR A 201 13.71 12.50 2.65
C TYR A 201 13.16 12.68 1.23
N ARG A 202 13.29 13.88 0.67
CA ARG A 202 12.81 14.20 -0.67
C ARG A 202 13.57 13.41 -1.73
N GLU A 203 14.89 13.48 -1.70
CA GLU A 203 15.78 12.79 -2.65
C GLU A 203 15.68 11.27 -2.49
N TYR A 204 15.71 10.78 -1.26
CA TYR A 204 15.56 9.35 -0.99
C TYR A 204 14.21 8.84 -1.50
N GLY A 205 13.12 9.52 -1.17
CA GLY A 205 11.79 9.17 -1.63
C GLY A 205 11.66 9.18 -3.16
N ALA A 206 12.26 10.16 -3.83
CA ALA A 206 12.33 10.21 -5.29
C ALA A 206 13.10 9.00 -5.87
N ALA A 207 14.21 8.60 -5.24
CA ALA A 207 15.00 7.44 -5.64
C ALA A 207 14.26 6.09 -5.47
N LEU A 208 13.18 6.03 -4.68
CA LEU A 208 12.34 4.83 -4.54
C LEU A 208 11.48 4.55 -5.79
N SER A 209 11.29 5.56 -6.66
CA SER A 209 10.47 5.51 -7.87
C SER A 209 10.63 4.24 -8.73
N PRO A 210 11.83 3.91 -9.25
CA PRO A 210 12.01 2.75 -10.13
C PRO A 210 11.75 1.42 -9.44
N TYR A 211 12.01 1.34 -8.13
CA TYR A 211 11.74 0.14 -7.33
C TYR A 211 10.23 -0.07 -7.18
N TYR A 212 9.52 1.00 -6.84
CA TYR A 212 8.06 0.98 -6.71
C TYR A 212 7.38 0.60 -8.03
N GLN A 213 7.81 1.18 -9.16
CA GLN A 213 7.26 0.82 -10.48
C GLN A 213 7.47 -0.67 -10.81
N SER A 214 8.68 -1.20 -10.59
CA SER A 214 8.96 -2.62 -10.85
C SER A 214 8.15 -3.56 -9.96
N LEU A 215 7.97 -3.18 -8.69
CA LEU A 215 7.21 -3.95 -7.72
C LEU A 215 5.72 -3.91 -8.02
N PHE A 216 5.20 -2.73 -8.36
CA PHE A 216 3.80 -2.56 -8.73
C PHE A 216 3.43 -3.37 -9.99
N ALA A 217 4.34 -3.42 -10.97
CA ALA A 217 4.18 -4.23 -12.17
C ALA A 217 4.15 -5.74 -11.88
N ALA A 218 4.79 -6.19 -10.79
CA ALA A 218 4.82 -7.58 -10.36
C ALA A 218 3.60 -7.99 -9.50
N LEU A 219 2.70 -7.06 -9.16
CA LEU A 219 1.49 -7.39 -8.40
C LEU A 219 0.50 -8.20 -9.24
N PRO A 220 -0.25 -9.13 -8.64
CA PRO A 220 -1.23 -9.93 -9.37
C PRO A 220 -2.47 -9.14 -9.82
N ALA A 221 -2.81 -8.04 -9.13
CA ALA A 221 -3.99 -7.23 -9.43
C ALA A 221 -3.74 -5.71 -9.30
N PRO A 222 -2.88 -5.11 -10.14
CA PRO A 222 -2.46 -3.72 -10.02
C PRO A 222 -3.60 -2.71 -10.20
N THR A 223 -4.65 -3.06 -10.94
CA THR A 223 -5.80 -2.18 -11.21
C THR A 223 -6.73 -1.99 -9.99
N LYS A 224 -6.62 -2.85 -8.97
CA LYS A 224 -7.42 -2.76 -7.73
C LYS A 224 -6.78 -1.83 -6.71
N GLU A 225 -5.51 -1.52 -6.88
CA GLU A 225 -4.74 -0.68 -5.96
C GLU A 225 -5.11 0.80 -6.12
N LYS A 226 -4.75 1.60 -5.11
CA LYS A 226 -4.95 3.06 -5.16
C LYS A 226 -3.72 3.74 -5.78
N GLY A 227 -3.93 4.81 -6.53
CA GLY A 227 -2.86 5.63 -7.13
C GLY A 227 -2.03 6.45 -6.14
N VAL A 228 -2.19 6.28 -4.83
CA VAL A 228 -1.56 7.14 -3.81
C VAL A 228 -0.03 7.08 -3.85
N GLY A 229 0.55 5.89 -4.09
CA GLY A 229 2.01 5.75 -4.21
C GLY A 229 2.59 6.51 -5.41
N PHE A 230 1.96 6.35 -6.59
CA PHE A 230 2.32 7.12 -7.79
C PHE A 230 2.15 8.62 -7.58
N MET A 231 1.09 9.05 -6.90
CA MET A 231 0.85 10.46 -6.57
C MET A 231 1.96 11.03 -5.67
N HIS A 232 2.37 10.31 -4.62
CA HIS A 232 3.45 10.73 -3.73
C HIS A 232 4.78 10.83 -4.48
N LEU A 233 5.14 9.79 -5.24
CA LEU A 233 6.38 9.77 -6.02
C LEU A 233 6.42 10.87 -7.08
N ALA A 234 5.31 11.11 -7.81
CA ALA A 234 5.25 12.20 -8.77
C ALA A 234 5.49 13.57 -8.13
N THR A 235 5.03 13.76 -6.88
CA THR A 235 5.28 14.99 -6.13
C THR A 235 6.75 15.09 -5.71
N LEU A 236 7.32 14.01 -5.17
CA LEU A 236 8.73 13.95 -4.76
C LEU A 236 9.69 14.21 -5.93
N LEU A 237 9.47 13.56 -7.07
CA LEU A 237 10.26 13.75 -8.30
C LEU A 237 10.16 15.19 -8.81
N ASN A 238 8.96 15.77 -8.82
CA ASN A 238 8.77 17.17 -9.18
C ASN A 238 9.50 18.12 -8.22
N ASP A 239 9.48 17.85 -6.91
CA ASP A 239 10.17 18.67 -5.91
C ASP A 239 11.70 18.53 -6.00
N CYS A 240 12.22 17.41 -6.53
CA CYS A 240 13.62 17.21 -6.90
C CYS A 240 14.01 17.85 -8.24
N GLY A 241 13.05 18.38 -9.01
CA GLY A 241 13.28 18.91 -10.35
C GLY A 241 13.41 17.83 -11.44
N ASP A 242 13.18 16.56 -11.12
CA ASP A 242 13.05 15.48 -12.11
C ASP A 242 11.63 15.47 -12.69
N PHE A 243 11.34 16.47 -13.53
CA PHE A 243 10.03 16.63 -14.14
C PHE A 243 9.69 15.49 -15.11
N ASP A 244 10.67 14.95 -15.81
CA ASP A 244 10.47 13.87 -16.77
C ASP A 244 10.14 12.55 -16.06
N GLY A 245 10.85 12.23 -14.98
CA GLY A 245 10.50 11.11 -14.11
C GLY A 245 9.11 11.27 -13.49
N ALA A 246 8.76 12.48 -13.03
CA ALA A 246 7.45 12.77 -12.45
C ALA A 246 6.30 12.55 -13.46
N ILE A 247 6.47 12.99 -14.71
CA ILE A 247 5.52 12.76 -15.79
C ILE A 247 5.40 11.27 -16.13
N ALA A 248 6.54 10.56 -16.23
CA ALA A 248 6.57 9.13 -16.54
C ALA A 248 5.83 8.29 -15.49
N ILE A 249 5.98 8.62 -14.20
CA ILE A 249 5.20 7.99 -13.12
C ILE A 249 3.70 8.21 -13.28
N CYS A 250 3.29 9.44 -13.62
CA CYS A 250 1.87 9.74 -13.81
C CYS A 250 1.30 8.98 -15.00
N GLN A 251 2.05 8.90 -16.11
CA GLN A 251 1.66 8.12 -17.29
C GLN A 251 1.57 6.62 -16.98
N ALA A 252 2.50 6.07 -16.19
CA ALA A 252 2.42 4.70 -15.73
C ALA A 252 1.13 4.45 -14.91
N ALA A 253 0.79 5.36 -14.00
CA ALA A 253 -0.44 5.26 -13.21
C ALA A 253 -1.71 5.29 -14.08
N ILE A 254 -1.75 6.14 -15.11
CA ILE A 254 -2.83 6.16 -16.11
C ILE A 254 -2.89 4.83 -16.86
N GLY A 255 -1.75 4.24 -17.23
CA GLY A 255 -1.67 2.92 -17.87
C GLY A 255 -2.27 1.79 -17.03
N TYR A 256 -2.23 1.91 -15.70
CA TYR A 256 -2.87 0.99 -14.77
C TYR A 256 -4.34 1.35 -14.44
N GLY A 257 -4.89 2.43 -15.02
CA GLY A 257 -6.24 2.90 -14.73
C GLY A 257 -6.41 3.52 -13.34
N LEU A 258 -5.32 4.01 -12.74
CA LEU A 258 -5.33 4.59 -11.40
C LEU A 258 -5.70 6.07 -11.42
N SER A 259 -6.28 6.56 -10.32
CA SER A 259 -6.53 7.99 -10.10
C SER A 259 -5.70 8.52 -8.93
N ASP A 260 -5.30 9.79 -9.01
CA ASP A 260 -4.52 10.50 -7.99
C ASP A 260 -5.41 11.11 -6.88
N GLY A 261 -6.72 10.88 -6.94
CA GLY A 261 -7.70 11.39 -5.97
C GLY A 261 -8.17 12.83 -6.22
N THR A 262 -7.64 13.51 -7.25
CA THR A 262 -8.14 14.81 -7.69
C THR A 262 -9.18 14.68 -8.80
N VAL A 263 -9.97 15.74 -9.01
CA VAL A 263 -11.03 15.77 -10.04
C VAL A 263 -10.48 15.51 -11.45
N THR A 264 -9.28 16.00 -11.74
CA THR A 264 -8.63 15.88 -13.05
C THR A 264 -7.63 14.74 -13.13
N GLY A 265 -7.48 13.94 -12.08
CA GLY A 265 -6.61 12.78 -12.04
C GLY A 265 -5.13 13.09 -12.32
N PHE A 266 -4.44 12.07 -12.84
CA PHE A 266 -3.03 12.17 -13.20
C PHE A 266 -2.79 13.05 -14.43
N GLU A 267 -3.76 13.19 -15.33
CA GLU A 267 -3.70 14.06 -16.50
C GLU A 267 -3.57 15.54 -16.09
N GLY A 268 -4.39 15.96 -15.13
CA GLY A 268 -4.28 17.31 -14.55
C GLY A 268 -2.99 17.53 -13.76
N ARG A 269 -2.42 16.47 -13.18
CA ARG A 269 -1.09 16.52 -12.54
C ARG A 269 0.02 16.69 -13.57
N ILE A 270 0.02 15.93 -14.66
CA ILE A 270 1.00 16.04 -15.76
C ILE A 270 1.05 17.47 -16.27
N THR A 271 -0.11 18.07 -16.56
CA THR A 271 -0.19 19.47 -17.04
C THR A 271 0.46 20.47 -16.07
N ARG A 272 0.28 20.27 -14.76
CA ARG A 272 0.91 21.13 -13.73
C ARG A 272 2.42 20.94 -13.68
N ILE A 273 2.91 19.70 -13.81
CA ILE A 273 4.34 19.37 -13.83
C ILE A 273 4.99 19.95 -15.10
N GLU A 274 4.36 19.84 -16.27
CA GLU A 274 4.86 20.43 -17.51
C GLU A 274 4.99 21.95 -17.42
N LYS A 275 4.02 22.62 -16.79
CA LYS A 275 4.11 24.06 -16.52
C LYS A 275 5.25 24.40 -15.56
N ALA A 276 5.49 23.57 -14.53
CA ALA A 276 6.60 23.74 -13.62
C ALA A 276 7.95 23.55 -14.34
N LYS A 277 8.05 22.53 -15.21
CA LYS A 277 9.21 22.27 -16.08
C LYS A 277 9.51 23.46 -16.98
N ALA A 278 8.51 23.97 -17.69
CA ALA A 278 8.67 25.13 -18.56
C ALA A 278 9.13 26.38 -17.79
N LYS A 279 8.62 26.59 -16.57
CA LYS A 279 9.04 27.69 -15.70
C LYS A 279 10.48 27.54 -15.20
N ALA A 280 10.93 26.31 -14.91
CA ALA A 280 12.29 26.04 -14.46
C ALA A 280 13.35 26.20 -15.59
N GLN A 281 12.92 26.11 -16.85
CA GLN A 281 13.77 26.24 -18.04
C GLN A 281 13.78 27.65 -18.66
N ALA A 282 12.91 28.55 -18.18
CA ALA A 282 12.79 29.93 -18.63
C ALA A 282 13.67 30.87 -17.80
#